data_AF-A0A0G0QI94-F1
#
_entry.id   AF-A0A0G0QI94-F1
#
_cell.length_a   1.000
_cell.length_b   1.000
_cell.length_c   1.000
_cell.angle_alpha   90.00
_cell.angle_beta   90.00
_cell.angle_gamma   90.00
#
_symmetry.space_group_name_H-M   'P 1'
#
loop_
_entity.id
_entity.type
_entity.pdbx_description
1 polymer ?
#
loop_
_entity_poly.entity_id
_entity_poly.type
_entity_poly.pdbx_seq_one_letter_code
_entity_poly.pdbx_strand_id
1 'polypeptide(L)'
;MAKKVALFFITLVFFSSCQVAFASLTITEIMYDLSGSDSTSSKSREWIEVYNSGSVLQVDASKWRVYDGAGNRTINGEVDFTIPAGGYIIFAGDKDTFLSDHPNFSGTVYDTGITSLNNTGANLKILDQDGEVIDLVTYASGQGGAGDGNSLQKISSSWQGSTPTPGVANETAMNSSNTESSNSTSDNSFSTTQTKSKVVEEPKIKTKITAKDFVFTGVPVEFQASTTRHSGEALFYGRYFWNFGDGDSREIKINDMINGKFTHTYLYEGDYNVTLEYYLNNYGDVPDAYDGVTIEVVPAEISISRLGDQQDFFVELSNNADYDTDISNWILKSDIKSFTIPRKTIINSKNKLIISSKVTQFSVLDRNLKLTTPQGNIIFNFLPDIIPVKQSISKPSIDKVENKISENQSSSEMPIENLEIAALANDAAGENPMRAYILTTVMTVFLGISAGGVYFIRRKKAVSSAGDDFQILDE
;
A
#
# COMPACT_ATOMS: atom_id res chain seq x y z
N MET A 1 53.10 25.42 2.49
CA MET A 1 51.95 24.50 2.66
C MET A 1 50.66 25.23 3.06
N ALA A 2 50.69 26.14 4.05
CA ALA A 2 49.48 26.80 4.58
C ALA A 2 48.58 27.49 3.54
N LYS A 3 49.14 28.18 2.53
CA LYS A 3 48.34 28.86 1.49
C LYS A 3 47.57 27.90 0.56
N LYS A 4 48.10 26.70 0.30
CA LYS A 4 47.42 25.70 -0.55
C LYS A 4 46.31 24.96 0.22
N VAL A 5 46.48 24.80 1.53
CA VAL A 5 45.46 24.22 2.43
C VAL A 5 44.31 25.21 2.64
N ALA A 6 44.61 26.50 2.84
CA ALA A 6 43.58 27.53 2.92
C ALA A 6 42.75 27.65 1.64
N LEU A 7 43.38 27.57 0.46
CA LEU A 7 42.67 27.59 -0.82
C LEU A 7 41.75 26.38 -0.99
N PHE A 8 42.18 25.20 -0.54
CA PHE A 8 41.39 23.97 -0.56
C PHE A 8 40.17 24.03 0.37
N PHE A 9 40.32 24.58 1.59
CA PHE A 9 39.20 24.77 2.51
C PHE A 9 38.21 25.84 2.05
N ILE A 10 38.68 26.92 1.40
CA ILE A 10 37.79 27.94 0.82
C ILE A 10 36.97 27.35 -0.33
N THR A 11 37.57 26.52 -1.20
CA THR A 11 36.82 25.82 -2.25
C THR A 11 35.84 24.78 -1.69
N LEU A 12 36.18 24.08 -0.60
CA LEU A 12 35.30 23.08 0.01
C LEU A 12 34.07 23.73 0.65
N VAL A 13 34.23 24.88 1.31
CA VAL A 13 33.11 25.64 1.90
C VAL A 13 32.23 26.28 0.81
N PHE A 14 32.81 26.69 -0.32
CA PHE A 14 32.05 27.24 -1.46
C PHE A 14 31.22 26.19 -2.22
N PHE A 15 31.63 24.92 -2.20
CA PHE A 15 30.87 23.81 -2.81
C PHE A 15 29.85 23.17 -1.84
N SER A 16 30.01 23.35 -0.52
CA SER A 16 29.03 22.87 0.49
C SER A 16 27.78 23.76 0.64
N SER A 17 27.75 24.94 0.04
CA SER A 17 26.58 25.83 0.04
C SER A 17 25.69 25.70 -1.20
N CYS A 18 25.89 24.67 -2.04
CA CYS A 18 24.93 24.33 -3.07
C CYS A 18 23.70 23.71 -2.39
N GLN A 19 22.80 24.56 -1.90
CA GLN A 19 21.43 24.16 -1.61
C GLN A 19 20.83 23.74 -2.95
N VAL A 20 20.70 22.44 -3.19
CA VAL A 20 19.91 21.94 -4.29
C VAL A 20 18.46 22.27 -3.94
N ALA A 21 17.99 23.44 -4.37
CA ALA A 21 16.59 23.80 -4.27
C ALA A 21 15.84 22.95 -5.30
N PHE A 22 15.22 21.88 -4.84
CA PHE A 22 14.29 21.12 -5.67
C PHE A 22 13.01 21.96 -5.86
N ALA A 23 12.55 22.07 -7.10
CA ALA A 23 11.22 22.62 -7.36
C ALA A 23 10.19 21.72 -6.68
N SER A 24 9.36 22.27 -5.80
CA SER A 24 8.21 21.57 -5.24
C SER A 24 6.97 22.25 -5.81
N LEU A 25 6.44 21.62 -6.86
CA LEU A 25 5.13 21.95 -7.39
C LEU A 25 4.07 21.33 -6.51
N THR A 26 3.00 22.05 -6.24
CA THR A 26 1.89 21.56 -5.43
C THR A 26 0.58 22.00 -6.04
N ILE A 27 -0.35 21.08 -6.21
CA ILE A 27 -1.72 21.39 -6.61
C ILE A 27 -2.38 22.13 -5.44
N THR A 28 -2.86 23.35 -5.69
CA THR A 28 -3.40 24.26 -4.67
C THR A 28 -4.89 24.49 -4.80
N GLU A 29 -5.45 24.48 -6.01
CA GLU A 29 -6.86 24.76 -6.25
C GLU A 29 -7.38 23.93 -7.42
N ILE A 30 -8.61 23.44 -7.30
CA ILE A 30 -9.25 22.56 -8.29
C ILE A 30 -10.68 23.07 -8.53
N MET A 31 -10.96 23.46 -9.77
CA MET A 31 -12.31 23.77 -10.24
C MET A 31 -12.84 22.60 -11.06
N TYR A 32 -13.51 21.66 -10.40
CA TYR A 32 -13.94 20.39 -11.01
C TYR A 32 -15.47 20.27 -11.21
N ASP A 33 -16.25 21.22 -10.70
CA ASP A 33 -17.72 21.21 -10.77
C ASP A 33 -18.22 22.65 -10.60
N LEU A 34 -18.32 23.38 -11.71
CA LEU A 34 -18.74 24.78 -11.72
C LEU A 34 -20.24 24.89 -11.42
N SER A 35 -20.67 26.02 -10.86
CA SER A 35 -22.10 26.33 -10.84
C SER A 35 -22.63 26.43 -12.28
N GLY A 36 -23.60 25.60 -12.62
CA GLY A 36 -24.20 25.56 -13.95
C GLY A 36 -23.58 24.47 -14.82
N SER A 37 -22.91 24.87 -15.90
CA SER A 37 -22.29 23.94 -16.85
C SER A 37 -20.77 24.01 -16.76
N ASP A 38 -20.13 22.84 -16.72
CA ASP A 38 -18.66 22.68 -16.77
C ASP A 38 -18.08 22.91 -18.16
N SER A 39 -18.94 23.10 -19.16
CA SER A 39 -18.55 23.46 -20.51
C SER A 39 -19.35 24.62 -21.07
N THR A 40 -18.73 25.40 -21.95
CA THR A 40 -19.38 26.42 -22.78
C THR A 40 -18.93 26.26 -24.22
N SER A 41 -19.86 26.27 -25.17
CA SER A 41 -19.55 26.03 -26.59
C SER A 41 -18.70 24.77 -26.83
N SER A 42 -18.95 23.70 -26.09
CA SER A 42 -18.22 22.42 -26.13
C SER A 42 -16.75 22.50 -25.68
N LYS A 43 -16.34 23.57 -25.00
CA LYS A 43 -15.02 23.74 -24.39
C LYS A 43 -15.16 23.68 -22.87
N SER A 44 -14.21 22.99 -22.20
CA SER A 44 -14.24 22.86 -20.73
C SER A 44 -13.91 24.20 -20.05
N ARG A 45 -14.57 24.43 -18.92
CA ARG A 45 -14.37 25.57 -18.02
C ARG A 45 -13.60 25.18 -16.76
N GLU A 46 -13.22 23.90 -16.64
CA GLU A 46 -12.54 23.34 -15.48
C GLU A 46 -11.04 23.55 -15.57
N TRP A 47 -10.40 23.60 -14.40
CA TRP A 47 -8.98 23.89 -14.31
C TRP A 47 -8.38 23.41 -13.00
N ILE A 48 -7.06 23.25 -13.03
CA ILE A 48 -6.23 22.87 -11.89
C ILE A 48 -5.16 23.95 -11.72
N GLU A 49 -5.01 24.50 -10.52
CA GLU A 49 -3.92 25.41 -10.19
C GLU A 49 -2.80 24.69 -9.46
N VAL A 50 -1.58 25.08 -9.80
CA VAL A 50 -0.36 24.59 -9.19
C VAL A 50 0.50 25.76 -8.73
N TYR A 51 1.07 25.64 -7.54
CA TYR A 51 2.02 26.58 -6.96
C TYR A 51 3.45 26.03 -7.05
N ASN A 52 4.41 26.87 -7.45
CA ASN A 52 5.83 26.55 -7.39
C ASN A 52 6.51 27.17 -6.18
N SER A 53 6.72 26.37 -5.13
CA SER A 53 7.40 26.82 -3.91
C SER A 53 8.94 26.82 -4.01
N GLY A 54 9.50 26.28 -5.10
CA GLY A 54 10.94 26.18 -5.30
C GLY A 54 11.51 27.26 -6.22
N SER A 55 12.62 26.95 -6.90
CA SER A 55 13.25 27.85 -7.86
C SER A 55 12.47 27.93 -9.18
N VAL A 56 12.84 28.90 -10.02
CA VAL A 56 12.33 29.01 -11.39
C VAL A 56 12.53 27.69 -12.12
N LEU A 57 11.48 27.17 -12.75
CA LEU A 57 11.47 25.87 -13.41
C LEU A 57 11.25 26.03 -14.92
N GLN A 58 12.09 25.39 -15.73
CA GLN A 58 11.87 25.24 -17.18
C GLN A 58 11.12 23.92 -17.41
N VAL A 59 10.00 23.98 -18.11
CA VAL A 59 9.13 22.84 -18.37
C VAL A 59 9.15 22.52 -19.86
N ASP A 60 9.54 21.29 -20.19
CA ASP A 60 9.37 20.70 -21.51
C ASP A 60 7.91 20.23 -21.65
N ALA A 61 7.10 21.06 -22.30
CA ALA A 61 5.66 20.83 -22.45
C ALA A 61 5.36 19.52 -23.22
N SER A 62 6.32 19.03 -24.02
CA SER A 62 6.16 17.79 -24.79
C SER A 62 6.28 16.54 -23.93
N LYS A 63 6.90 16.62 -22.75
CA LYS A 63 7.15 15.46 -21.87
C LYS A 63 6.35 15.48 -20.58
N TRP A 64 6.10 16.67 -20.03
CA TRP A 64 5.31 16.83 -18.82
C TRP A 64 3.83 16.51 -19.06
N ARG A 65 3.16 15.98 -18.03
CA ARG A 65 1.76 15.59 -18.12
C ARG A 65 0.98 16.03 -16.89
N VAL A 66 -0.29 16.39 -17.10
CA VAL A 66 -1.27 16.53 -16.02
C VAL A 66 -2.20 15.33 -16.11
N TYR A 67 -2.25 14.51 -15.07
CA TYR A 67 -3.25 13.44 -14.98
C TYR A 67 -4.51 14.01 -14.35
N ASP A 68 -5.61 13.96 -15.10
CA ASP A 68 -6.90 14.59 -14.74
C ASP A 68 -7.89 13.63 -14.08
N GLY A 69 -7.45 12.42 -13.71
CA GLY A 69 -8.31 11.35 -13.21
C GLY A 69 -8.86 10.42 -14.30
N ALA A 70 -8.74 10.80 -15.57
CA ALA A 70 -9.15 9.98 -16.72
C ALA A 70 -7.96 9.58 -17.61
N GLY A 71 -6.94 10.43 -17.72
CA GLY A 71 -5.75 10.14 -18.51
C GLY A 71 -4.64 11.19 -18.36
N ASN A 72 -3.47 10.84 -18.89
CA ASN A 72 -2.34 11.78 -18.94
C ASN A 72 -2.60 12.80 -20.05
N ARG A 73 -2.83 14.05 -19.67
CA ARG A 73 -3.02 15.18 -20.58
C ARG A 73 -1.69 15.82 -20.92
N THR A 74 -1.49 16.06 -22.21
CA THR A 74 -0.39 16.90 -22.68
C THR A 74 -0.66 18.35 -22.29
N ILE A 75 0.41 19.07 -21.95
CA ILE A 75 0.31 20.52 -21.77
C ILE A 75 0.35 21.11 -23.19
N ASN A 76 -0.81 21.44 -23.72
CA ASN A 76 -1.02 21.92 -25.09
C ASN A 76 -0.57 23.39 -25.24
N GLY A 77 0.02 23.70 -26.40
CA GLY A 77 0.59 25.01 -26.71
C GLY A 77 2.12 24.98 -26.90
N GLU A 78 2.55 24.15 -27.87
CA GLU A 78 3.88 23.87 -28.48
C GLU A 78 5.13 24.73 -28.20
N VAL A 79 5.36 25.27 -27.01
CA VAL A 79 6.65 25.81 -26.59
C VAL A 79 6.97 25.45 -25.16
N ASP A 80 8.24 25.15 -24.91
CA ASP A 80 8.78 25.06 -23.55
C ASP A 80 8.49 26.36 -22.79
N PHE A 81 8.20 26.24 -21.51
CA PHE A 81 7.81 27.39 -20.71
C PHE A 81 8.46 27.43 -19.35
N THR A 82 8.32 28.57 -18.68
CA THR A 82 8.90 28.81 -17.36
C THR A 82 7.82 28.98 -16.31
N ILE A 83 7.95 28.27 -15.18
CA ILE A 83 7.19 28.53 -13.96
C ILE A 83 8.07 29.35 -13.02
N PRO A 84 7.74 30.62 -12.72
CA PRO A 84 8.56 31.44 -11.83
C PRO A 84 8.57 30.88 -10.40
N ALA A 85 9.64 31.17 -9.67
CA ALA A 85 9.73 30.86 -8.24
C ALA A 85 8.64 31.63 -7.46
N GLY A 86 7.90 30.94 -6.61
CA GLY A 86 6.77 31.53 -5.88
C GLY A 86 5.57 31.89 -6.77
N GLY A 87 5.51 31.38 -8.01
CA GLY A 87 4.43 31.64 -8.95
C GLY A 87 3.35 30.56 -8.98
N TYR A 88 2.21 30.93 -9.55
CA TYR A 88 1.07 30.05 -9.82
C TYR A 88 0.90 29.83 -11.31
N ILE A 89 0.42 28.64 -11.67
CA ILE A 89 0.14 28.22 -13.04
C ILE A 89 -1.22 27.53 -13.09
N ILE A 90 -1.99 27.85 -14.13
CA ILE A 90 -3.30 27.25 -14.38
C ILE A 90 -3.18 26.25 -15.52
N PHE A 91 -3.59 25.02 -15.26
CA PHE A 91 -3.84 23.99 -16.25
C PHE A 91 -5.34 23.93 -16.52
N ALA A 92 -5.77 24.60 -17.58
CA ALA A 92 -7.16 24.70 -17.97
C ALA A 92 -7.54 23.63 -18.99
N GLY A 93 -8.80 23.21 -19.00
CA GLY A 93 -9.36 22.38 -20.05
C GLY A 93 -9.36 23.06 -21.42
N ASP A 94 -9.71 24.35 -21.46
CA ASP A 94 -9.54 25.25 -22.61
C ASP A 94 -9.07 26.62 -22.12
N LYS A 95 -7.91 27.07 -22.63
CA LYS A 95 -7.25 28.30 -22.15
C LYS A 95 -8.09 29.56 -22.40
N ASP A 96 -8.69 29.69 -23.58
CA ASP A 96 -9.46 30.88 -23.94
C ASP A 96 -10.75 30.99 -23.13
N THR A 97 -11.36 29.85 -22.85
CA THR A 97 -12.54 29.74 -21.99
C THR A 97 -12.22 30.18 -20.57
N PHE A 98 -11.11 29.70 -20.00
CA PHE A 98 -10.66 30.14 -18.67
C PHE A 98 -10.43 31.66 -18.59
N LEU A 99 -9.77 32.24 -19.60
CA LEU A 99 -9.50 33.68 -19.66
C LEU A 99 -10.78 34.52 -19.87
N SER A 100 -11.78 33.98 -20.56
CA SER A 100 -13.10 34.61 -20.68
C SER A 100 -13.84 34.63 -19.35
N ASP A 101 -13.72 33.57 -18.55
CA ASP A 101 -14.33 33.47 -17.22
C ASP A 101 -13.58 34.32 -16.18
N HIS A 102 -12.28 34.56 -16.39
CA HIS A 102 -11.41 35.32 -15.49
C HIS A 102 -10.70 36.48 -16.22
N PRO A 103 -11.42 37.54 -16.65
CA PRO A 103 -10.86 38.60 -17.50
C PRO A 103 -9.76 39.45 -16.83
N ASN A 104 -9.65 39.39 -15.50
CA ASN A 104 -8.63 40.10 -14.72
C ASN A 104 -7.40 39.22 -14.42
N PHE A 105 -7.39 37.94 -14.83
CA PHE A 105 -6.26 37.05 -14.60
C PHE A 105 -5.11 37.42 -15.53
N SER A 106 -3.93 37.70 -14.96
CA SER A 106 -2.71 38.07 -15.69
C SER A 106 -1.56 37.07 -15.52
N GLY A 107 -1.84 35.90 -14.95
CA GLY A 107 -0.86 34.84 -14.72
C GLY A 107 -0.68 33.93 -15.93
N THR A 108 -0.05 32.79 -15.69
CA THR A 108 0.23 31.80 -16.75
C THR A 108 -0.88 30.76 -16.84
N VAL A 109 -1.46 30.60 -18.03
CA VAL A 109 -2.47 29.56 -18.33
C VAL A 109 -1.96 28.67 -19.47
N TYR A 110 -2.04 27.36 -19.27
CA TYR A 110 -1.86 26.35 -20.30
C TYR A 110 -3.15 25.59 -20.55
N ASP A 111 -3.36 25.31 -21.82
CA ASP A 111 -4.40 24.40 -22.25
C ASP A 111 -3.90 22.97 -22.02
N THR A 112 -4.74 22.08 -21.52
CA THR A 112 -4.41 20.67 -21.34
C THR A 112 -5.38 19.75 -22.06
N GLY A 113 -6.43 20.30 -22.67
CA GLY A 113 -7.51 19.49 -23.23
C GLY A 113 -8.21 18.62 -22.19
N ILE A 114 -8.19 19.00 -20.91
CA ILE A 114 -9.09 18.43 -19.90
C ILE A 114 -10.52 18.67 -20.40
N THR A 115 -11.22 17.58 -20.71
CA THR A 115 -12.59 17.66 -21.25
C THR A 115 -13.65 17.63 -20.16
N SER A 116 -13.32 17.00 -19.03
CA SER A 116 -14.15 16.87 -17.83
C SER A 116 -13.25 16.43 -16.69
N LEU A 117 -13.24 17.16 -15.57
CA LEU A 117 -12.87 16.60 -14.27
C LEU A 117 -14.08 15.85 -13.71
N ASN A 118 -13.87 14.95 -12.74
CA ASN A 118 -14.97 14.17 -12.19
C ASN A 118 -15.66 14.95 -11.05
N ASN A 119 -16.95 15.29 -11.22
CA ASN A 119 -17.76 16.05 -10.25
C ASN A 119 -17.96 15.31 -8.91
N THR A 120 -17.58 14.04 -8.79
CA THR A 120 -17.66 13.27 -7.54
C THR A 120 -16.32 13.08 -6.84
N GLY A 121 -15.22 13.17 -7.58
CA GLY A 121 -13.88 12.94 -7.07
C GLY A 121 -12.97 12.24 -8.06
N ALA A 122 -11.67 12.54 -7.97
CA ALA A 122 -10.64 11.93 -8.80
C ALA A 122 -9.26 12.01 -8.14
N ASN A 123 -8.31 11.26 -8.70
CA ASN A 123 -6.89 11.43 -8.42
C ASN A 123 -6.28 12.33 -9.50
N LEU A 124 -5.74 13.47 -9.10
CA LEU A 124 -5.00 14.38 -9.96
C LEU A 124 -3.51 14.20 -9.72
N LYS A 125 -2.70 14.26 -10.77
CA LYS A 125 -1.24 14.20 -10.64
C LYS A 125 -0.56 15.18 -11.58
N ILE A 126 0.59 15.67 -11.17
CA ILE A 126 1.55 16.33 -12.06
C ILE A 126 2.68 15.33 -12.28
N LEU A 127 2.97 15.02 -13.55
CA LEU A 127 4.09 14.16 -13.92
C LEU A 127 5.17 14.96 -14.62
N ASP A 128 6.42 14.72 -14.23
CA ASP A 128 7.58 15.33 -14.87
C ASP A 128 7.90 14.69 -16.23
N GLN A 129 9.04 15.09 -16.80
CA GLN A 129 9.51 14.62 -18.09
C GLN A 129 9.85 13.12 -18.15
N ASP A 130 10.16 12.51 -17.00
CA ASP A 130 10.53 11.12 -16.85
C ASP A 130 9.31 10.25 -16.45
N GLY A 131 8.16 10.89 -16.22
CA GLY A 131 6.91 10.27 -15.81
C GLY A 131 6.80 10.07 -14.29
N GLU A 132 7.69 10.67 -13.52
CA GLU A 132 7.65 10.62 -12.06
C GLU A 132 6.57 11.57 -11.52
N VAL A 133 5.92 11.17 -10.43
CA VAL A 133 4.86 11.97 -9.81
C VAL A 133 5.48 13.07 -8.96
N ILE A 134 5.25 14.32 -9.35
CA ILE A 134 5.70 15.51 -8.62
C ILE A 134 4.75 15.84 -7.47
N ASP A 135 3.46 15.80 -7.74
CA ASP A 135 2.41 15.95 -6.73
C ASP A 135 1.18 15.12 -7.10
N LEU A 136 0.44 14.71 -6.08
CA LEU A 136 -0.77 13.91 -6.19
C LEU A 136 -1.82 14.43 -5.22
N VAL A 137 -3.03 14.63 -5.72
CA VAL A 137 -4.20 14.99 -4.92
C VAL A 137 -5.35 14.05 -5.23
N THR A 138 -5.92 13.46 -4.19
CA THR A 138 -7.24 12.83 -4.26
C THR A 138 -8.26 13.83 -3.75
N TYR A 139 -9.21 14.24 -4.60
CA TYR A 139 -10.33 15.05 -4.17
C TYR A 139 -11.64 14.26 -4.24
N ALA A 140 -12.60 14.66 -3.41
CA ALA A 140 -13.96 14.12 -3.38
C ALA A 140 -14.94 15.26 -3.15
N SER A 141 -16.14 15.16 -3.73
CA SER A 141 -17.12 16.26 -3.69
C SER A 141 -17.62 16.63 -2.29
N GLY A 142 -17.49 15.70 -1.33
CA GLY A 142 -17.76 15.98 0.09
C GLY A 142 -16.80 17.00 0.74
N GLN A 143 -15.70 17.37 0.07
CA GLN A 143 -14.73 18.36 0.56
C GLN A 143 -15.09 19.81 0.14
N GLY A 144 -16.05 19.99 -0.78
CA GLY A 144 -16.53 21.31 -1.27
C GLY A 144 -16.23 21.56 -2.75
N GLY A 145 -16.82 22.62 -3.31
CA GLY A 145 -16.69 22.93 -4.75
C GLY A 145 -17.56 22.08 -5.68
N ALA A 146 -18.63 21.48 -5.13
CA ALA A 146 -19.51 20.53 -5.82
C ALA A 146 -20.69 21.23 -6.51
N GLY A 147 -20.42 22.04 -7.53
CA GLY A 147 -21.44 22.72 -8.33
C GLY A 147 -22.05 23.93 -7.63
N ASP A 148 -21.44 24.39 -6.54
CA ASP A 148 -21.85 25.56 -5.74
C ASP A 148 -21.18 26.87 -6.20
N GLY A 149 -20.31 26.78 -7.21
CA GLY A 149 -19.54 27.92 -7.75
C GLY A 149 -18.24 28.18 -6.99
N ASN A 150 -17.96 27.43 -5.93
CA ASN A 150 -16.67 27.43 -5.26
C ASN A 150 -15.70 26.47 -5.95
N SER A 151 -14.41 26.73 -5.80
CA SER A 151 -13.34 25.77 -6.09
C SER A 151 -13.00 24.97 -4.83
N LEU A 152 -12.36 23.82 -4.99
CA LEU A 152 -11.73 23.13 -3.88
C LEU A 152 -10.28 23.63 -3.70
N GLN A 153 -9.96 24.17 -2.53
CA GLN A 153 -8.67 24.82 -2.24
C GLN A 153 -7.93 24.14 -1.10
N LYS A 154 -6.60 24.07 -1.21
CA LYS A 154 -5.69 23.64 -0.16
C LYS A 154 -5.35 24.85 0.73
N ILE A 155 -5.97 24.91 1.91
CA ILE A 155 -5.78 25.98 2.90
C ILE A 155 -5.23 25.36 4.19
N SER A 156 -4.09 25.84 4.67
CA SER A 156 -3.42 25.29 5.87
C SER A 156 -3.28 23.76 5.84
N SER A 157 -2.97 23.19 4.67
CA SER A 157 -2.84 21.75 4.40
C SER A 157 -4.13 20.93 4.44
N SER A 158 -5.31 21.56 4.52
CA SER A 158 -6.62 20.90 4.38
C SER A 158 -7.32 21.33 3.10
N TRP A 159 -8.04 20.41 2.47
CA TRP A 159 -8.90 20.71 1.32
C TRP A 159 -10.28 21.19 1.79
N GLN A 160 -10.74 22.31 1.24
CA GLN A 160 -12.06 22.87 1.53
C GLN A 160 -12.59 23.69 0.35
N GLY A 161 -13.91 23.73 0.18
CA GLY A 161 -14.55 24.63 -0.77
C GLY A 161 -14.38 26.11 -0.39
N SER A 162 -13.95 26.96 -1.31
CA SER A 162 -13.93 28.41 -1.16
C SER A 162 -14.11 29.16 -2.48
N THR A 163 -14.34 30.47 -2.41
CA THR A 163 -14.45 31.33 -3.59
C THR A 163 -13.16 31.25 -4.41
N PRO A 164 -13.23 31.02 -5.73
CA PRO A 164 -12.03 30.76 -6.52
C PRO A 164 -10.99 31.87 -6.47
N THR A 165 -9.71 31.50 -6.35
CA THR A 165 -8.57 32.42 -6.17
C THR A 165 -7.45 32.18 -7.20
N PRO A 166 -7.74 32.07 -8.51
CA PRO A 166 -6.71 31.75 -9.49
C PRO A 166 -5.60 32.80 -9.51
N GLY A 167 -4.37 32.33 -9.37
CA GLY A 167 -3.14 33.10 -9.45
C GLY A 167 -2.67 33.72 -8.14
N VAL A 168 -3.34 33.46 -7.02
CA VAL A 168 -3.00 34.03 -5.70
C VAL A 168 -3.06 32.96 -4.60
N ALA A 169 -2.56 33.28 -3.41
CA ALA A 169 -2.56 32.33 -2.30
C ALA A 169 -3.97 32.10 -1.74
N ASN A 170 -4.30 30.83 -1.50
CA ASN A 170 -5.54 30.43 -0.84
C ASN A 170 -5.52 30.90 0.63
N GLU A 171 -6.49 31.73 1.03
CA GLU A 171 -6.64 32.20 2.41
C GLU A 171 -8.04 31.86 2.94
N THR A 172 -8.16 31.54 4.23
CA THR A 172 -9.47 31.44 4.89
C THR A 172 -10.15 32.80 4.82
N ALA A 173 -11.38 32.87 4.30
CA ALA A 173 -12.19 34.08 4.30
C ALA A 173 -12.34 34.64 5.74
N MET A 174 -11.47 35.58 6.10
CA MET A 174 -11.59 36.40 7.28
C MET A 174 -12.18 37.73 6.82
N ASN A 175 -13.36 38.02 7.38
CA ASN A 175 -14.14 39.24 7.19
C ASN A 175 -13.26 40.50 7.08
N SER A 176 -13.00 40.96 5.85
CA SER A 176 -12.49 42.31 5.59
C SER A 176 -13.56 43.09 4.87
N SER A 177 -14.40 43.74 5.67
CA SER A 177 -15.03 44.98 5.27
C SER A 177 -13.94 45.97 4.86
N ASN A 178 -13.84 46.26 3.58
CA ASN A 178 -13.57 47.60 3.08
C ASN A 178 -14.00 47.71 1.61
N THR A 179 -15.17 48.31 1.47
CA THR A 179 -15.49 49.39 0.54
C THR A 179 -14.75 49.39 -0.81
N GLU A 180 -15.47 49.03 -1.87
CA GLU A 180 -15.70 50.01 -2.92
C GLU A 180 -17.03 49.75 -3.64
N SER A 181 -17.74 50.86 -3.79
CA SER A 181 -19.12 50.98 -4.23
C SER A 181 -19.23 50.78 -5.73
N SER A 182 -20.20 50.01 -6.19
CA SER A 182 -20.96 50.37 -7.40
C SER A 182 -22.35 49.74 -7.38
N ASN A 183 -23.30 50.64 -7.48
CA ASN A 183 -24.73 50.51 -7.37
C ASN A 183 -25.35 50.06 -8.70
N SER A 184 -26.17 49.01 -8.70
CA SER A 184 -27.35 48.93 -9.57
C SER A 184 -28.28 47.78 -9.17
N THR A 185 -29.37 48.19 -8.53
CA THR A 185 -30.67 47.51 -8.44
C THR A 185 -31.17 46.98 -9.78
N SER A 186 -31.82 45.82 -9.80
CA SER A 186 -33.28 45.68 -10.00
C SER A 186 -33.70 44.20 -10.08
N ASP A 187 -34.81 43.91 -9.42
CA ASP A 187 -35.53 42.65 -9.34
C ASP A 187 -35.84 41.96 -10.69
N ASN A 188 -35.84 40.63 -10.70
CA ASN A 188 -37.11 39.91 -10.83
C ASN A 188 -36.99 38.42 -10.49
N SER A 189 -37.79 38.00 -9.52
CA SER A 189 -38.12 36.62 -9.24
C SER A 189 -38.93 36.02 -10.41
N PHE A 190 -38.45 34.91 -10.97
CA PHE A 190 -39.31 34.00 -11.73
C PHE A 190 -39.04 32.56 -11.27
N SER A 191 -39.89 32.10 -10.34
CA SER A 191 -40.01 30.71 -9.97
C SER A 191 -40.60 29.94 -11.15
N THR A 192 -39.81 29.07 -11.78
CA THR A 192 -40.37 28.01 -12.64
C THR A 192 -39.96 26.67 -12.08
N THR A 193 -40.92 26.04 -11.40
CA THR A 193 -40.92 24.63 -11.03
C THR A 193 -40.84 23.81 -12.31
N GLN A 194 -39.71 23.16 -12.59
CA GLN A 194 -39.66 22.04 -13.54
C GLN A 194 -39.08 20.82 -12.86
N THR A 195 -39.92 19.79 -12.87
CA THR A 195 -39.79 18.48 -12.27
C THR A 195 -38.53 17.78 -12.78
N LYS A 196 -37.56 17.54 -11.89
CA LYS A 196 -36.43 16.64 -12.10
C LYS A 196 -36.95 15.22 -12.29
N SER A 197 -36.89 14.69 -13.51
CA SER A 197 -36.68 13.25 -13.71
C SER A 197 -35.18 13.01 -13.80
N LYS A 198 -34.59 12.60 -12.68
CA LYS A 198 -33.22 12.11 -12.57
C LYS A 198 -33.15 10.74 -13.24
N VAL A 199 -32.65 10.66 -14.46
CA VAL A 199 -32.26 9.37 -15.05
C VAL A 199 -30.85 9.07 -14.56
N VAL A 200 -30.78 8.17 -13.57
CA VAL A 200 -29.54 7.54 -13.11
C VAL A 200 -29.15 6.51 -14.17
N GLU A 201 -28.08 6.72 -14.93
CA GLU A 201 -27.55 5.64 -15.79
C GLU A 201 -26.66 4.75 -14.91
N GLU A 202 -27.15 3.54 -14.62
CA GLU A 202 -26.41 2.53 -13.85
C GLU A 202 -25.16 2.04 -14.60
N PRO A 203 -24.09 1.62 -13.89
CA PRO A 203 -22.93 0.99 -14.52
C PRO A 203 -23.35 -0.25 -15.33
N LYS A 204 -22.90 -0.32 -16.58
CA LYS A 204 -23.27 -1.37 -17.54
C LYS A 204 -22.64 -2.73 -17.21
N ILE A 205 -21.65 -2.78 -16.31
CA ILE A 205 -20.99 -3.97 -15.82
C ILE A 205 -20.94 -3.89 -14.29
N LYS A 206 -21.23 -5.00 -13.61
CA LYS A 206 -21.20 -5.11 -12.15
C LYS A 206 -20.25 -6.24 -11.77
N THR A 207 -19.35 -5.99 -10.82
CA THR A 207 -18.51 -7.03 -10.22
C THR A 207 -18.87 -7.19 -8.75
N LYS A 208 -18.55 -8.35 -8.17
CA LYS A 208 -18.87 -8.67 -6.78
C LYS A 208 -17.82 -9.59 -6.16
N ILE A 209 -17.38 -9.24 -4.95
CA ILE A 209 -16.57 -10.03 -4.05
C ILE A 209 -17.49 -10.93 -3.22
N THR A 210 -17.12 -12.19 -3.09
CA THR A 210 -17.71 -13.13 -2.13
C THR A 210 -16.59 -13.71 -1.27
N ALA A 211 -16.62 -13.39 0.01
CA ALA A 211 -15.69 -13.87 1.03
C ALA A 211 -16.38 -13.90 2.40
N LYS A 212 -15.77 -14.56 3.38
CA LYS A 212 -16.17 -14.39 4.79
C LYS A 212 -15.69 -13.03 5.28
N ASP A 213 -16.56 -12.26 5.91
CA ASP A 213 -16.27 -10.96 6.51
C ASP A 213 -15.59 -11.05 7.89
N PHE A 214 -15.75 -12.18 8.59
CA PHE A 214 -15.08 -12.46 9.86
C PHE A 214 -14.16 -13.67 9.75
N VAL A 215 -12.86 -13.49 9.99
CA VAL A 215 -11.82 -14.50 9.75
C VAL A 215 -10.71 -14.48 10.82
N PHE A 216 -9.83 -15.49 10.79
CA PHE A 216 -8.76 -15.64 11.78
C PHE A 216 -7.37 -15.39 11.19
N THR A 217 -6.49 -14.77 11.97
CA THR A 217 -5.06 -14.60 11.61
C THR A 217 -4.42 -15.95 11.25
N GLY A 218 -3.66 -15.98 10.15
CA GLY A 218 -2.91 -17.16 9.71
C GLY A 218 -3.77 -18.30 9.12
N VAL A 219 -5.08 -18.08 8.93
CA VAL A 219 -6.00 -19.01 8.27
C VAL A 219 -6.38 -18.47 6.88
N PRO A 220 -6.21 -19.26 5.80
CA PRO A 220 -6.57 -18.78 4.47
C PRO A 220 -8.06 -18.57 4.31
N VAL A 221 -8.37 -17.41 3.76
CA VAL A 221 -9.70 -16.95 3.41
C VAL A 221 -9.93 -17.24 1.94
N GLU A 222 -11.03 -17.89 1.60
CA GLU A 222 -11.45 -18.09 0.20
C GLU A 222 -12.09 -16.80 -0.31
N PHE A 223 -11.54 -16.26 -1.40
CA PHE A 223 -12.09 -15.14 -2.15
C PHE A 223 -12.63 -15.63 -3.48
N GLN A 224 -13.80 -15.12 -3.86
CA GLN A 224 -14.41 -15.34 -5.16
C GLN A 224 -14.86 -14.02 -5.79
N ALA A 225 -14.59 -13.85 -7.09
CA ALA A 225 -15.15 -12.76 -7.89
C ALA A 225 -16.23 -13.28 -8.84
N SER A 226 -17.28 -12.48 -9.04
CA SER A 226 -18.25 -12.67 -10.11
C SER A 226 -18.52 -11.35 -10.82
N THR A 227 -18.41 -11.33 -12.15
CA THR A 227 -18.71 -10.15 -12.97
C THR A 227 -19.83 -10.45 -13.96
N THR A 228 -20.77 -9.52 -14.06
CA THR A 228 -21.95 -9.62 -14.94
C THR A 228 -22.14 -8.34 -15.72
N ARG A 229 -22.69 -8.44 -16.94
CA ARG A 229 -23.23 -7.27 -17.64
C ARG A 229 -24.53 -6.80 -17.01
N HIS A 230 -25.02 -5.64 -17.43
CA HIS A 230 -26.35 -5.12 -17.08
C HIS A 230 -27.49 -6.10 -17.41
N SER A 231 -27.31 -6.98 -18.41
CA SER A 231 -28.24 -8.07 -18.77
C SER A 231 -28.24 -9.25 -17.77
N GLY A 232 -27.34 -9.27 -16.79
CA GLY A 232 -27.15 -10.38 -15.85
C GLY A 232 -26.28 -11.52 -16.37
N GLU A 233 -25.79 -11.43 -17.61
CA GLU A 233 -24.90 -12.43 -18.21
C GLU A 233 -23.51 -12.38 -17.58
N ALA A 234 -22.97 -13.55 -17.20
CA ALA A 234 -21.64 -13.66 -16.62
C ALA A 234 -20.52 -13.37 -17.65
N LEU A 235 -19.49 -12.66 -17.22
CA LEU A 235 -18.29 -12.38 -18.00
C LEU A 235 -17.15 -13.31 -17.58
N PHE A 236 -16.59 -14.02 -18.55
CA PHE A 236 -15.52 -15.01 -18.37
C PHE A 236 -14.17 -14.56 -18.94
N TYR A 237 -14.02 -13.27 -19.22
CA TYR A 237 -12.83 -12.69 -19.82
C TYR A 237 -12.60 -11.26 -19.28
N GLY A 238 -11.39 -10.76 -19.45
CA GLY A 238 -10.89 -9.55 -18.80
C GLY A 238 -9.88 -9.89 -17.70
N ARG A 239 -9.53 -8.90 -16.88
CA ARG A 239 -8.65 -9.08 -15.72
C ARG A 239 -9.27 -8.50 -14.47
N TYR A 240 -8.93 -9.11 -13.34
CA TYR A 240 -9.19 -8.59 -12.02
C TYR A 240 -7.91 -8.06 -11.41
N PHE A 241 -8.01 -6.96 -10.71
CA PHE A 241 -6.99 -6.50 -9.77
C PHE A 241 -7.60 -6.52 -8.37
N TRP A 242 -6.97 -7.30 -7.48
CA TRP A 242 -7.34 -7.41 -6.07
C TRP A 242 -6.35 -6.63 -5.22
N ASN A 243 -6.86 -5.83 -4.28
CA ASN A 243 -6.10 -5.28 -3.17
C ASN A 243 -6.69 -5.87 -1.89
N PHE A 244 -5.87 -6.50 -1.06
CA PHE A 244 -6.35 -7.15 0.17
C PHE A 244 -6.35 -6.21 1.38
N GLY A 245 -5.88 -4.97 1.23
CA GLY A 245 -5.83 -3.97 2.30
C GLY A 245 -4.68 -4.18 3.30
N ASP A 246 -3.91 -5.26 3.18
CA ASP A 246 -2.76 -5.59 4.03
C ASP A 246 -1.41 -5.28 3.36
N GLY A 247 -1.43 -4.58 2.23
CA GLY A 247 -0.27 -4.28 1.40
C GLY A 247 0.01 -5.35 0.34
N ASP A 248 -0.69 -6.49 0.35
CA ASP A 248 -0.65 -7.47 -0.73
C ASP A 248 -1.72 -7.18 -1.80
N SER A 249 -1.42 -7.59 -3.03
CA SER A 249 -2.30 -7.41 -4.17
C SER A 249 -2.15 -8.55 -5.17
N ARG A 250 -3.15 -8.73 -6.03
CA ARG A 250 -3.12 -9.79 -7.04
C ARG A 250 -3.85 -9.40 -8.31
N GLU A 251 -3.13 -9.43 -9.42
CA GLU A 251 -3.73 -9.35 -10.75
C GLU A 251 -3.96 -10.75 -11.31
N ILE A 252 -5.16 -11.01 -11.85
CA ILE A 252 -5.52 -12.31 -12.42
C ILE A 252 -6.37 -12.10 -13.67
N LYS A 253 -5.99 -12.72 -14.80
CA LYS A 253 -6.89 -12.81 -15.97
C LYS A 253 -7.98 -13.83 -15.70
N ILE A 254 -9.23 -13.49 -16.02
CA ILE A 254 -10.39 -14.34 -15.65
C ILE A 254 -10.29 -15.75 -16.22
N ASN A 255 -9.76 -15.90 -17.43
CA ASN A 255 -9.57 -17.18 -18.10
C ASN A 255 -8.54 -18.10 -17.41
N ASP A 256 -7.66 -17.54 -16.58
CA ASP A 256 -6.64 -18.28 -15.84
C ASP A 256 -7.17 -18.74 -14.46
N MET A 257 -8.38 -18.32 -14.07
CA MET A 257 -8.95 -18.60 -12.76
C MET A 257 -9.76 -19.91 -12.76
N ILE A 258 -9.42 -20.86 -11.90
CA ILE A 258 -10.18 -22.09 -11.71
C ILE A 258 -11.43 -21.77 -10.86
N ASN A 259 -12.61 -21.77 -11.48
CA ASN A 259 -13.91 -21.49 -10.84
C ASN A 259 -14.03 -20.12 -10.14
N GLY A 260 -13.17 -19.15 -10.48
CA GLY A 260 -13.22 -17.81 -9.91
C GLY A 260 -12.73 -17.71 -8.46
N LYS A 261 -12.03 -18.73 -7.93
CA LYS A 261 -11.66 -18.84 -6.51
C LYS A 261 -10.16 -18.86 -6.28
N PHE A 262 -9.72 -18.23 -5.20
CA PHE A 262 -8.37 -18.37 -4.67
C PHE A 262 -8.37 -18.12 -3.16
N THR A 263 -7.20 -18.23 -2.52
CA THR A 263 -7.06 -17.89 -1.10
C THR A 263 -6.03 -16.81 -0.84
N HIS A 264 -6.27 -16.04 0.23
CA HIS A 264 -5.37 -15.05 0.82
C HIS A 264 -5.30 -15.27 2.34
N THR A 265 -4.17 -14.97 2.97
CA THR A 265 -3.97 -15.22 4.42
C THR A 265 -3.45 -13.96 5.10
N TYR A 266 -4.27 -13.38 5.98
CA TYR A 266 -3.86 -12.24 6.80
C TYR A 266 -2.98 -12.69 7.97
N LEU A 267 -1.87 -11.98 8.19
CA LEU A 267 -0.90 -12.31 9.26
C LEU A 267 -1.12 -11.54 10.55
N TYR A 268 -1.84 -10.42 10.50
CA TYR A 268 -2.08 -9.52 11.62
C TYR A 268 -3.58 -9.28 11.80
N GLU A 269 -3.97 -8.90 13.01
CA GLU A 269 -5.33 -8.51 13.35
C GLU A 269 -5.67 -7.12 12.82
N GLY A 270 -6.94 -6.87 12.50
CA GLY A 270 -7.43 -5.58 12.05
C GLY A 270 -8.58 -5.67 11.04
N ASP A 271 -9.07 -4.50 10.66
CA ASP A 271 -10.10 -4.33 9.63
C ASP A 271 -9.45 -4.04 8.27
N TYR A 272 -9.60 -4.97 7.33
CA TYR A 272 -8.98 -4.88 6.02
C TYR A 272 -10.02 -4.57 4.95
N ASN A 273 -9.84 -3.46 4.23
CA ASN A 273 -10.68 -3.12 3.09
C ASN A 273 -10.16 -3.82 1.83
N VAL A 274 -10.83 -4.90 1.45
CA VAL A 274 -10.54 -5.64 0.22
C VAL A 274 -11.27 -5.00 -0.93
N THR A 275 -10.55 -4.70 -2.00
CA THR A 275 -11.14 -4.12 -3.21
C THR A 275 -10.89 -5.00 -4.42
N LEU A 276 -11.87 -5.02 -5.30
CA LEU A 276 -11.86 -5.74 -6.56
C LEU A 276 -12.14 -4.77 -7.69
N GLU A 277 -11.20 -4.68 -8.61
CA GLU A 277 -11.34 -3.95 -9.84
C GLU A 277 -11.44 -4.94 -11.01
N TYR A 278 -12.46 -4.78 -11.84
CA TYR A 278 -12.64 -5.54 -13.07
C TYR A 278 -12.33 -4.69 -14.29
N TYR A 279 -11.52 -5.23 -15.20
CA TYR A 279 -11.16 -4.61 -16.46
C TYR A 279 -11.58 -5.53 -17.61
N LEU A 280 -12.49 -5.07 -18.45
CA LEU A 280 -12.90 -5.72 -19.69
C LEU A 280 -11.73 -5.77 -20.69
N ASN A 281 -10.97 -4.67 -20.77
CA ASN A 281 -9.73 -4.60 -21.54
C ASN A 281 -8.53 -4.95 -20.65
N ASN A 282 -7.78 -5.99 -21.00
CA ASN A 282 -6.59 -6.44 -20.27
C ASN A 282 -5.42 -5.44 -20.25
N TYR A 283 -5.49 -4.36 -21.02
CA TYR A 283 -4.45 -3.33 -21.08
C TYR A 283 -4.95 -1.91 -20.72
N GLY A 284 -6.21 -1.78 -20.27
CA GLY A 284 -6.75 -0.49 -19.82
C GLY A 284 -6.48 -0.26 -18.33
N ASP A 285 -6.25 0.97 -17.90
CA ASP A 285 -5.94 1.31 -16.50
C ASP A 285 -7.14 1.88 -15.73
N VAL A 286 -8.33 1.82 -16.33
CA VAL A 286 -9.60 2.17 -15.70
C VAL A 286 -10.46 0.92 -15.55
N PRO A 287 -10.93 0.59 -14.34
CA PRO A 287 -11.81 -0.55 -14.14
C PRO A 287 -13.22 -0.27 -14.68
N ASP A 288 -13.76 -1.22 -15.43
CA ASP A 288 -15.13 -1.23 -15.94
C ASP A 288 -16.17 -1.53 -14.83
N ALA A 289 -15.74 -2.18 -13.74
CA ALA A 289 -16.55 -2.38 -12.56
C ALA A 289 -15.67 -2.49 -11.31
N TYR A 290 -16.23 -2.14 -10.17
CA TYR A 290 -15.55 -2.12 -8.88
C TYR A 290 -16.46 -2.73 -7.81
N ASP A 291 -15.87 -3.41 -6.83
CA ASP A 291 -16.54 -3.81 -5.60
C ASP A 291 -15.55 -3.74 -4.41
N GLY A 292 -16.10 -3.61 -3.21
CA GLY A 292 -15.32 -3.53 -1.97
C GLY A 292 -16.02 -4.21 -0.80
N VAL A 293 -15.25 -4.87 0.05
CA VAL A 293 -15.73 -5.51 1.29
C VAL A 293 -14.71 -5.33 2.41
N THR A 294 -15.19 -5.09 3.63
CA THR A 294 -14.33 -5.07 4.82
C THR A 294 -14.27 -6.48 5.42
N ILE A 295 -13.06 -6.92 5.75
CA ILE A 295 -12.78 -8.20 6.39
C ILE A 295 -12.19 -7.91 7.78
N GLU A 296 -12.92 -8.30 8.82
CA GLU A 296 -12.46 -8.26 10.22
C GLU A 296 -11.60 -9.51 10.49
N VAL A 297 -10.33 -9.28 10.81
CA VAL A 297 -9.36 -10.33 11.11
C VAL A 297 -9.03 -10.31 12.59
N VAL A 298 -9.33 -11.41 13.28
CA VAL A 298 -9.11 -11.57 14.72
C VAL A 298 -8.17 -12.74 15.03
N PRO A 299 -7.50 -12.77 16.20
CA PRO A 299 -6.68 -13.92 16.58
C PRO A 299 -7.53 -15.18 16.83
N ALA A 300 -6.95 -16.36 16.64
CA ALA A 300 -7.58 -17.62 16.98
C ALA A 300 -7.19 -18.08 18.40
N GLU A 301 -8.03 -17.79 19.41
CA GLU A 301 -7.71 -18.10 20.81
C GLU A 301 -8.11 -19.53 21.24
N ILE A 302 -7.77 -20.53 20.44
CA ILE A 302 -8.04 -21.94 20.76
C ILE A 302 -6.83 -22.54 21.47
N SER A 303 -7.10 -23.20 22.59
CA SER A 303 -6.08 -23.91 23.39
C SER A 303 -6.45 -25.37 23.58
N ILE A 304 -5.45 -26.22 23.76
CA ILE A 304 -5.64 -27.57 24.30
C ILE A 304 -5.73 -27.42 25.82
N SER A 305 -6.94 -27.46 26.38
CA SER A 305 -7.18 -27.14 27.79
C SER A 305 -7.02 -28.33 28.72
N ARG A 306 -7.24 -29.55 28.23
CA ARG A 306 -7.14 -30.77 29.04
C ARG A 306 -6.93 -32.01 28.18
N LEU A 307 -6.21 -32.99 28.72
CA LEU A 307 -6.10 -34.33 28.17
C LEU A 307 -6.77 -35.34 29.12
N GLY A 308 -7.40 -36.35 28.54
CA GLY A 308 -7.89 -37.52 29.28
C GLY A 308 -6.74 -38.39 29.79
N ASP A 309 -7.06 -39.34 30.67
CA ASP A 309 -6.08 -40.25 31.25
C ASP A 309 -5.94 -41.56 30.43
N GLN A 310 -5.25 -42.56 30.98
CA GLN A 310 -5.01 -43.83 30.31
C GLN A 310 -6.30 -44.67 30.15
N GLN A 311 -7.32 -44.46 30.99
CA GLN A 311 -8.56 -45.24 30.96
C GLN A 311 -9.57 -44.65 29.97
N ASP A 312 -9.64 -43.32 29.89
CA ASP A 312 -10.48 -42.59 28.93
C ASP A 312 -9.72 -41.39 28.36
N PHE A 313 -8.90 -41.64 27.33
CA PHE A 313 -8.14 -40.58 26.69
C PHE A 313 -9.03 -39.74 25.75
N PHE A 314 -8.89 -38.42 25.86
CA PHE A 314 -9.52 -37.44 24.97
C PHE A 314 -8.64 -36.19 24.88
N VAL A 315 -8.93 -35.34 23.90
CA VAL A 315 -8.36 -33.99 23.80
C VAL A 315 -9.49 -32.98 23.98
N GLU A 316 -9.39 -32.12 24.98
CA GLU A 316 -10.30 -30.98 25.20
C GLU A 316 -9.69 -29.73 24.59
N LEU A 317 -10.44 -29.09 23.71
CA LEU A 317 -10.14 -27.79 23.14
C LEU A 317 -11.02 -26.74 23.81
N SER A 318 -10.44 -25.60 24.18
CA SER A 318 -11.16 -24.46 24.74
C SER A 318 -11.04 -23.28 23.79
N ASN A 319 -12.18 -22.66 23.47
CA ASN A 319 -12.21 -21.35 22.84
C ASN A 319 -12.23 -20.29 23.92
N ASN A 320 -11.13 -19.55 24.04
CA ASN A 320 -10.98 -18.52 25.05
C ASN A 320 -11.43 -17.14 24.55
N ALA A 321 -11.79 -17.00 23.27
CA ALA A 321 -12.27 -15.75 22.68
C ALA A 321 -13.72 -15.43 23.08
N ASP A 322 -14.11 -14.17 22.89
CA ASP A 322 -15.49 -13.68 23.01
C ASP A 322 -16.33 -13.86 21.72
N TYR A 323 -15.78 -14.56 20.72
CA TYR A 323 -16.44 -14.93 19.47
C TYR A 323 -16.37 -16.44 19.18
N ASP A 324 -17.28 -16.91 18.33
CA ASP A 324 -17.30 -18.29 17.85
C ASP A 324 -16.12 -18.54 16.90
N THR A 325 -15.46 -19.71 17.04
CA THR A 325 -14.31 -20.06 16.20
C THR A 325 -14.57 -21.29 15.34
N ASP A 326 -14.50 -21.12 14.03
CA ASP A 326 -14.52 -22.22 13.05
C ASP A 326 -13.12 -22.84 12.95
N ILE A 327 -12.97 -24.04 13.50
CA ILE A 327 -11.72 -24.81 13.52
C ILE A 327 -11.69 -25.90 12.44
N SER A 328 -12.51 -25.74 11.39
CA SER A 328 -12.60 -26.71 10.31
C SER A 328 -11.23 -26.97 9.65
N ASN A 329 -10.90 -28.26 9.51
CA ASN A 329 -9.66 -28.74 8.91
C ASN A 329 -8.38 -28.38 9.66
N TRP A 330 -8.47 -27.79 10.87
CA TRP A 330 -7.31 -27.63 11.72
C TRP A 330 -6.77 -29.00 12.13
N ILE A 331 -5.49 -29.05 12.46
CA ILE A 331 -4.77 -30.31 12.66
C ILE A 331 -4.31 -30.39 14.11
N LEU A 332 -4.82 -31.37 14.82
CA LEU A 332 -4.20 -31.84 16.05
C LEU A 332 -3.05 -32.77 15.66
N LYS A 333 -1.84 -32.49 16.14
CA LYS A 333 -0.65 -33.28 15.81
C LYS A 333 0.16 -33.61 17.06
N SER A 334 0.64 -34.84 17.14
CA SER A 334 1.73 -35.26 18.01
C SER A 334 3.01 -35.40 17.18
N ASP A 335 4.08 -35.91 17.77
CA ASP A 335 5.31 -36.22 17.03
C ASP A 335 5.12 -37.30 15.94
N ILE A 336 4.13 -38.18 16.09
CA ILE A 336 3.94 -39.36 15.23
C ILE A 336 2.56 -39.48 14.59
N LYS A 337 1.56 -38.77 15.09
CA LYS A 337 0.18 -38.84 14.59
C LYS A 337 -0.36 -37.45 14.30
N SER A 338 -1.31 -37.41 13.38
CA SER A 338 -2.09 -36.22 13.09
C SER A 338 -3.55 -36.58 12.93
N PHE A 339 -4.43 -35.69 13.39
CA PHE A 339 -5.86 -35.77 13.23
C PHE A 339 -6.37 -34.43 12.68
N THR A 340 -7.04 -34.48 11.53
CA THR A 340 -7.69 -33.32 10.92
C THR A 340 -9.12 -33.19 11.44
N ILE A 341 -9.44 -32.04 12.01
CA ILE A 341 -10.76 -31.74 12.54
C ILE A 341 -11.77 -31.62 11.38
N PRO A 342 -12.93 -32.28 11.44
CA PRO A 342 -13.92 -32.26 10.35
C PRO A 342 -14.41 -30.85 9.99
N ARG A 343 -14.88 -30.71 8.75
CA ARG A 343 -15.52 -29.47 8.26
C ARG A 343 -16.76 -29.13 9.09
N LYS A 344 -17.06 -27.83 9.19
CA LYS A 344 -18.17 -27.25 9.96
C LYS A 344 -18.09 -27.53 11.47
N THR A 345 -16.87 -27.62 12.00
CA THR A 345 -16.65 -27.72 13.45
C THR A 345 -16.42 -26.33 14.01
N ILE A 346 -17.37 -25.86 14.83
CA ILE A 346 -17.32 -24.54 15.47
C ILE A 346 -17.28 -24.76 16.99
N ILE A 347 -16.37 -24.07 17.67
CA ILE A 347 -16.40 -23.95 19.14
C ILE A 347 -16.96 -22.57 19.46
N ASN A 348 -18.13 -22.52 20.12
CA ASN A 348 -18.72 -21.24 20.49
C ASN A 348 -17.83 -20.45 21.46
N SER A 349 -18.04 -19.15 21.51
CA SER A 349 -17.37 -18.26 22.46
C SER A 349 -17.38 -18.82 23.89
N LYS A 350 -16.22 -18.75 24.56
CA LYS A 350 -16.01 -19.22 25.95
C LYS A 350 -16.44 -20.67 26.20
N ASN A 351 -16.52 -21.50 25.16
CA ASN A 351 -16.98 -22.89 25.25
C ASN A 351 -15.85 -23.89 24.94
N LYS A 352 -16.15 -25.18 25.14
CA LYS A 352 -15.20 -26.28 25.01
C LYS A 352 -15.72 -27.39 24.10
N LEU A 353 -14.79 -28.07 23.44
CA LEU A 353 -15.05 -29.25 22.62
C LEU A 353 -14.16 -30.39 23.08
N ILE A 354 -14.75 -31.56 23.37
CA ILE A 354 -14.00 -32.78 23.71
C ILE A 354 -14.01 -33.72 22.51
N ILE A 355 -12.82 -34.15 22.08
CA ILE A 355 -12.63 -35.10 20.98
C ILE A 355 -12.08 -36.41 21.53
N SER A 356 -12.85 -37.49 21.38
CA SER A 356 -12.49 -38.82 21.90
C SER A 356 -11.31 -39.44 21.15
N SER A 357 -10.45 -40.14 21.90
CA SER A 357 -9.40 -41.02 21.35
C SER A 357 -9.90 -42.03 20.33
N LYS A 358 -11.16 -42.45 20.39
CA LYS A 358 -11.76 -43.37 19.41
C LYS A 358 -11.76 -42.81 17.99
N VAL A 359 -11.72 -41.49 17.84
CA VAL A 359 -11.71 -40.81 16.54
C VAL A 359 -10.30 -40.32 16.20
N THR A 360 -9.61 -39.70 17.17
CA THR A 360 -8.25 -39.17 16.93
C THR A 360 -7.19 -40.25 16.88
N GLN A 361 -7.45 -41.43 17.43
CA GLN A 361 -6.48 -42.50 17.67
C GLN A 361 -5.30 -42.07 18.55
N PHE A 362 -5.44 -40.96 19.29
CA PHE A 362 -4.43 -40.50 20.22
C PHE A 362 -4.55 -41.21 21.56
N SER A 363 -3.44 -41.25 22.28
CA SER A 363 -3.29 -41.87 23.59
C SER A 363 -2.33 -41.06 24.47
N VAL A 364 -2.20 -41.43 25.74
CA VAL A 364 -1.21 -40.85 26.66
C VAL A 364 0.25 -40.96 26.20
N LEU A 365 0.55 -41.80 25.21
CA LEU A 365 1.89 -41.94 24.63
C LEU A 365 2.21 -40.87 23.58
N ASP A 366 1.19 -40.17 23.06
CA ASP A 366 1.33 -39.15 22.03
C ASP A 366 1.75 -37.82 22.67
N ARG A 367 3.05 -37.49 22.59
CA ARG A 367 3.66 -36.29 23.20
C ARG A 367 3.66 -35.09 22.25
N ASN A 368 4.00 -33.91 22.80
CA ASN A 368 4.18 -32.65 22.07
C ASN A 368 2.95 -32.28 21.23
N LEU A 369 1.77 -32.45 21.82
CA LEU A 369 0.50 -32.17 21.16
C LEU A 369 0.44 -30.70 20.76
N LYS A 370 0.15 -30.46 19.48
CA LYS A 370 0.02 -29.13 18.90
C LYS A 370 -1.31 -29.04 18.17
N LEU A 371 -1.90 -27.86 18.21
CA LEU A 371 -2.98 -27.48 17.33
C LEU A 371 -2.42 -26.55 16.27
N THR A 372 -2.65 -26.85 15.00
CA THR A 372 -2.22 -26.01 13.89
C THR A 372 -3.34 -25.71 12.92
N THR A 373 -3.21 -24.61 12.19
CA THR A 373 -4.05 -24.33 11.02
C THR A 373 -3.84 -25.41 9.94
N PRO A 374 -4.71 -25.50 8.92
CA PRO A 374 -4.54 -26.45 7.82
C PRO A 374 -3.22 -26.26 7.03
N GLN A 375 -2.59 -25.07 7.14
CA GLN A 375 -1.33 -24.70 6.48
C GLN A 375 -0.11 -25.01 7.36
N GLY A 376 -0.34 -25.45 8.60
CA GLY A 376 0.71 -25.85 9.53
C GLY A 376 1.14 -24.75 10.50
N ASN A 377 0.54 -23.55 10.46
CA ASN A 377 0.80 -22.48 11.43
C ASN A 377 0.38 -22.94 12.82
N ILE A 378 1.25 -22.78 13.81
CA ILE A 378 0.98 -23.25 15.18
C ILE A 378 0.01 -22.28 15.85
N ILE A 379 -1.17 -22.79 16.24
CA ILE A 379 -2.15 -22.07 17.06
C ILE A 379 -1.84 -22.28 18.54
N PHE A 380 -1.57 -23.53 18.92
CA PHE A 380 -1.26 -23.88 20.31
C PHE A 380 -0.23 -25.00 20.38
N ASN A 381 0.69 -24.88 21.32
CA ASN A 381 1.66 -25.92 21.65
C ASN A 381 1.40 -26.37 23.09
N PHE A 382 0.86 -27.57 23.26
CA PHE A 382 0.62 -28.14 24.58
C PHE A 382 1.95 -28.64 25.13
N LEU A 383 2.52 -27.81 26.00
CA LEU A 383 3.61 -28.22 26.87
C LEU A 383 2.94 -28.94 28.05
N PRO A 384 3.12 -30.26 28.24
CA PRO A 384 2.68 -30.88 29.48
C PRO A 384 3.37 -30.13 30.62
N ASP A 385 2.64 -29.86 31.70
CA ASP A 385 3.24 -29.32 32.91
C ASP A 385 4.49 -30.16 33.20
N ILE A 386 5.66 -29.54 33.06
CA ILE A 386 6.85 -30.04 33.72
C ILE A 386 6.49 -29.85 35.18
N ILE A 387 5.88 -30.86 35.81
CA ILE A 387 5.84 -30.91 37.26
C ILE A 387 7.30 -30.73 37.64
N PRO A 388 7.71 -29.61 38.26
CA PRO A 388 9.03 -29.57 38.83
C PRO A 388 9.00 -30.74 39.79
N VAL A 389 9.80 -31.78 39.51
CA VAL A 389 10.07 -32.80 40.52
C VAL A 389 10.60 -31.97 41.67
N LYS A 390 9.74 -31.75 42.66
CA LYS A 390 10.11 -31.15 43.91
C LYS A 390 11.00 -32.23 44.51
N GLN A 391 12.28 -32.22 44.12
CA GLN A 391 13.30 -32.95 44.82
C GLN A 391 13.21 -32.37 46.22
N SER A 392 12.57 -33.15 47.10
CA SER A 392 12.73 -33.01 48.52
C SER A 392 14.22 -33.18 48.76
N ILE A 393 14.94 -32.05 48.81
CA ILE A 393 16.29 -32.00 49.34
C ILE A 393 16.12 -32.33 50.83
N SER A 394 16.17 -33.63 51.14
CA SER A 394 16.47 -34.05 52.49
C SER A 394 17.89 -33.58 52.78
N LYS A 395 17.98 -32.65 53.72
CA LYS A 395 19.23 -32.11 54.27
C LYS A 395 20.10 -33.30 54.72
N PRO A 396 21.34 -33.46 54.21
CA PRO A 396 22.17 -34.57 54.67
C PRO A 396 22.61 -34.32 56.10
N SER A 397 22.26 -35.25 56.99
CA SER A 397 22.92 -35.40 58.28
C SER A 397 24.30 -36.00 58.01
N ILE A 398 25.32 -35.33 58.53
CA ILE A 398 26.71 -35.78 58.47
C ILE A 398 26.84 -36.95 59.45
N ASP A 399 27.24 -38.12 58.95
CA ASP A 399 28.02 -39.06 59.74
C ASP A 399 29.03 -39.79 58.85
N LYS A 400 30.28 -39.82 59.34
CA LYS A 400 31.43 -40.57 58.84
C LYS A 400 31.15 -42.08 58.90
N VAL A 401 31.62 -42.85 57.92
CA VAL A 401 32.53 -44.02 58.09
C VAL A 401 32.99 -44.55 56.71
N GLU A 402 34.31 -44.47 56.52
CA GLU A 402 35.30 -45.43 55.99
C GLU A 402 35.04 -46.43 54.83
N ASN A 403 36.07 -46.47 53.96
CA ASN A 403 36.35 -47.26 52.75
C ASN A 403 35.92 -48.73 52.68
N LYS A 404 35.50 -49.16 51.47
CA LYS A 404 36.04 -50.34 50.76
C LYS A 404 35.78 -50.29 49.25
N ILE A 405 36.81 -50.66 48.49
CA ILE A 405 36.90 -50.74 47.02
C ILE A 405 36.17 -52.01 46.51
N SER A 406 35.48 -51.90 45.36
CA SER A 406 35.47 -52.97 44.33
C SER A 406 35.02 -52.41 42.96
N GLU A 407 35.72 -52.84 41.91
CA GLU A 407 35.66 -52.43 40.51
C GLU A 407 34.46 -52.96 39.70
N ASN A 408 34.39 -52.44 38.46
CA ASN A 408 33.70 -52.89 37.22
C ASN A 408 32.25 -52.41 36.97
N GLN A 409 31.86 -51.90 35.80
CA GLN A 409 32.53 -51.74 34.49
C GLN A 409 31.70 -50.83 33.55
N SER A 410 32.38 -50.14 32.63
CA SER A 410 31.95 -49.72 31.26
C SER A 410 30.88 -48.62 31.10
N SER A 411 31.30 -47.40 30.71
CA SER A 411 31.30 -46.83 29.33
C SER A 411 29.93 -46.29 28.90
N SER A 412 29.73 -45.06 28.44
CA SER A 412 30.61 -44.00 27.92
C SER A 412 29.82 -42.69 27.88
N GLU A 413 30.36 -41.63 28.47
CA GLU A 413 29.96 -40.23 28.26
C GLU A 413 30.59 -39.67 26.98
N MET A 414 29.89 -38.75 26.31
CA MET A 414 30.39 -37.53 25.65
C MET A 414 29.22 -36.72 25.07
N PRO A 415 29.34 -35.39 24.90
CA PRO A 415 28.73 -34.46 25.84
C PRO A 415 27.59 -33.61 25.23
N ILE A 416 26.78 -33.07 26.14
CA ILE A 416 25.78 -32.04 25.89
C ILE A 416 26.51 -30.74 25.54
N GLU A 417 26.33 -30.25 24.32
CA GLU A 417 26.69 -28.89 23.95
C GLU A 417 25.48 -27.97 24.15
N ASN A 418 25.73 -26.97 24.98
CA ASN A 418 24.79 -25.96 25.45
C ASN A 418 24.52 -24.95 24.32
N LEU A 419 23.35 -24.99 23.71
CA LEU A 419 22.86 -23.93 22.81
C LEU A 419 21.98 -22.98 23.63
N GLU A 420 22.60 -21.93 24.16
CA GLU A 420 21.90 -20.74 24.62
C GLU A 420 21.16 -20.11 23.43
N ILE A 421 19.84 -20.20 23.48
CA ILE A 421 18.92 -19.40 22.67
C ILE A 421 18.94 -18.00 23.27
N ALA A 422 19.74 -17.11 22.68
CA ALA A 422 19.61 -15.68 22.94
C ALA A 422 18.29 -15.20 22.31
N ALA A 423 17.38 -14.79 23.18
CA ALA A 423 16.14 -14.12 22.84
C ALA A 423 16.42 -12.86 22.01
N LEU A 424 15.76 -12.74 20.86
CA LEU A 424 15.59 -11.47 20.14
C LEU A 424 14.61 -10.61 20.93
N ALA A 425 15.14 -9.88 21.91
CA ALA A 425 14.49 -8.68 22.40
C ALA A 425 14.72 -7.57 21.36
N ASN A 426 13.62 -7.08 20.77
CA ASN A 426 13.60 -5.80 20.08
C ASN A 426 14.01 -4.72 21.09
N ASP A 427 15.21 -4.18 20.93
CA ASP A 427 15.59 -2.93 21.56
C ASP A 427 16.01 -1.95 20.46
N ALA A 428 15.39 -0.78 20.50
CA ALA A 428 15.59 0.30 19.54
C ALA A 428 17.04 0.80 19.63
N ALA A 429 17.89 0.36 18.69
CA ALA A 429 19.29 0.74 18.65
C ALA A 429 19.47 2.13 18.01
N GLY A 430 19.89 3.09 18.83
CA GLY A 430 20.50 4.34 18.36
C GLY A 430 21.69 4.05 17.44
N GLU A 431 21.84 4.90 16.42
CA GLU A 431 22.85 4.75 15.37
C GLU A 431 24.27 4.68 15.96
N ASN A 432 24.94 3.54 15.76
CA ASN A 432 26.35 3.38 16.11
C ASN A 432 27.21 3.91 14.94
N PRO A 433 27.99 5.00 15.11
CA PRO A 433 28.73 5.66 14.02
C PRO A 433 29.73 4.73 13.34
N MET A 434 30.16 3.65 14.01
CA MET A 434 31.07 2.65 13.43
C MET A 434 30.46 1.90 12.24
N ARG A 435 29.13 1.68 12.19
CA ARG A 435 28.46 1.02 11.06
C ARG A 435 28.42 1.90 9.81
N ALA A 436 28.22 3.21 9.98
CA ALA A 436 28.25 4.18 8.88
C ALA A 436 29.64 4.28 8.23
N TYR A 437 30.71 4.25 9.04
CA TYR A 437 32.08 4.23 8.52
C TYR A 437 32.41 2.92 7.78
N ILE A 438 31.94 1.77 8.26
CA ILE A 438 32.14 0.50 7.55
C ILE A 438 31.41 0.52 6.20
N LEU A 439 30.16 0.98 6.15
CA LEU A 439 29.37 1.02 4.91
C LEU A 439 29.98 1.94 3.85
N THR A 440 30.44 3.13 4.27
CA THR A 440 31.11 4.09 3.37
C THR A 440 32.46 3.58 2.86
N THR A 441 33.23 2.90 3.71
CA THR A 441 34.51 2.30 3.29
C THR A 441 34.29 1.21 2.23
N VAL A 442 33.28 0.35 2.44
CA VAL A 442 32.90 -0.70 1.47
C VAL A 442 32.46 -0.09 0.13
N MET A 443 31.66 0.98 0.15
CA MET A 443 31.22 1.66 -1.08
C MET A 443 32.39 2.29 -1.85
N THR A 444 33.36 2.91 -1.16
CA THR A 444 34.55 3.48 -1.83
C THR A 444 35.45 2.42 -2.47
N VAL A 445 35.58 1.25 -1.85
CA VAL A 445 36.32 0.12 -2.45
C VAL A 445 35.60 -0.40 -3.68
N PHE A 446 34.27 -0.50 -3.64
CA PHE A 446 33.45 -0.96 -4.76
C PHE A 446 33.53 -0.01 -5.98
N LEU A 447 33.50 1.30 -5.74
CA LEU A 447 33.69 2.34 -6.77
C LEU A 447 35.11 2.31 -7.38
N GLY A 448 36.14 2.04 -6.58
CA GLY A 448 37.51 1.90 -7.07
C GLY A 448 37.70 0.67 -7.97
N ILE A 449 37.12 -0.47 -7.59
CA ILE A 449 37.20 -1.72 -8.36
C ILE A 449 36.43 -1.60 -9.68
N SER A 450 35.24 -0.98 -9.66
CA SER A 450 34.42 -0.78 -10.87
C SER A 450 35.07 0.19 -11.86
N ALA A 451 35.61 1.32 -11.38
CA ALA A 451 36.37 2.24 -12.24
C ALA A 451 37.64 1.59 -12.83
N GLY A 452 38.35 0.79 -12.03
CA GLY A 452 39.52 0.02 -12.49
C GLY A 452 39.18 -1.04 -13.54
N GLY A 453 38.04 -1.72 -13.38
CA GLY A 453 37.53 -2.71 -14.34
C GLY A 453 37.19 -2.09 -15.70
N VAL A 454 36.48 -0.95 -15.71
CA VAL A 454 36.14 -0.22 -16.94
C VAL A 454 37.40 0.28 -17.66
N TYR A 455 38.41 0.77 -16.92
CA TYR A 455 39.68 1.20 -17.49
C TYR A 455 40.46 0.04 -18.14
N PHE A 456 40.50 -1.13 -17.49
CA PHE A 456 41.17 -2.32 -18.02
C PHE A 456 40.48 -2.90 -19.26
N ILE A 457 39.14 -2.90 -19.28
CA ILE A 457 38.35 -3.36 -20.43
C ILE A 457 38.56 -2.43 -21.64
N ARG A 458 38.62 -1.12 -21.41
CA ARG A 458 38.90 -0.14 -22.50
C ARG A 458 40.30 -0.30 -23.09
N ARG A 459 41.30 -0.67 -22.29
CA ARG A 459 42.69 -0.82 -22.76
C ARG A 459 42.96 -2.10 -23.56
N LYS A 460 42.10 -3.12 -23.43
CA LYS A 460 42.20 -4.40 -24.16
C LYS A 460 41.39 -4.47 -25.46
N LYS A 461 40.67 -3.41 -25.83
CA LYS A 461 39.95 -3.39 -27.11
C LYS A 461 40.97 -3.19 -28.24
N ALA A 462 41.31 -4.27 -28.94
CA ALA A 462 42.01 -4.18 -30.21
C ALA A 462 41.14 -3.33 -31.17
N VAL A 463 41.73 -2.26 -31.70
CA VAL A 463 41.09 -1.43 -32.72
C VAL A 463 41.05 -2.25 -34.00
N SER A 464 39.85 -2.59 -34.51
CA SER A 464 39.72 -3.14 -35.85
C SER A 464 40.11 -2.06 -36.86
N SER A 465 41.00 -2.41 -37.79
CA SER A 465 41.31 -1.57 -38.95
C SER A 465 40.12 -1.57 -39.90
N ALA A 466 39.80 -0.44 -40.51
CA ALA A 466 38.78 -0.36 -41.55
C ALA A 466 39.20 -1.20 -42.76
N GLY A 467 38.39 -2.18 -43.16
CA GLY A 467 38.60 -2.93 -44.41
C GLY A 467 38.07 -4.38 -44.49
N ASP A 468 37.64 -5.02 -43.40
CA ASP A 468 37.41 -6.48 -43.40
C ASP A 468 35.95 -6.95 -43.63
N ASP A 469 35.01 -6.07 -44.00
CA ASP A 469 33.58 -6.37 -43.84
C ASP A 469 32.83 -6.79 -45.12
N PHE A 470 33.50 -7.18 -46.21
CA PHE A 470 32.78 -7.65 -47.41
C PHE A 470 33.44 -8.89 -48.05
N GLN A 471 32.92 -10.08 -47.72
CA GLN A 471 32.89 -11.20 -48.65
C GLN A 471 31.53 -11.21 -49.34
N ILE A 472 31.51 -10.83 -50.62
CA ILE A 472 30.39 -11.07 -51.53
C ILE A 472 30.44 -12.55 -51.89
N LEU A 473 29.37 -13.29 -51.59
CA LEU A 473 29.19 -14.64 -52.10
C LEU A 473 28.51 -14.53 -53.47
N ASP A 474 29.26 -14.83 -54.52
CA ASP A 474 28.74 -15.00 -55.88
C ASP A 474 28.08 -16.39 -56.02
N GLU A 475 26.87 -16.36 -56.59
CA GLU A 475 25.98 -17.41 -57.15
C GLU A 475 25.58 -18.64 -56.31
#